data_AF-A0A352SXZ6-F1
#
_entry.id   AF-A0A352SXZ6-F1
#
_cell.length_a   1.000
_cell.length_b   1.000
_cell.length_c   1.000
_cell.angle_alpha   90.00
_cell.angle_beta   90.00
_cell.angle_gamma   90.00
#
_symmetry.space_group_name_H-M   'P 1'
#
loop_
_entity.id
_entity.type
_entity.pdbx_description
1 polymer ?
#
loop_
_entity_poly.entity_id
_entity_poly.type
_entity_poly.pdbx_seq_one_letter_code
_entity_poly.pdbx_strand_id
1 'polypeptide(L)'
;RRSSDLAKIKGIEGEAAGDADILLMPNIEAGNVLYKALTYLANADNAGIILGAKAPIVLTSRADSDKAKLNSIALAVLVSAFSI
;
A
#
# COMPACT_ATOMS: atom_id res chain seq x y z
N ARG A 1 -19.53 5.45 10.36
CA ARG A 1 -18.65 6.22 11.28
C ARG A 1 -17.27 6.27 10.64
N ARG A 2 -16.57 7.41 10.66
CA ARG A 2 -15.22 7.50 10.10
C ARG A 2 -14.21 6.94 11.11
N SER A 3 -13.06 6.46 10.63
CA SER A 3 -12.01 5.90 11.48
C SER A 3 -11.47 6.94 12.48
N SER A 4 -11.34 8.20 12.07
CA SER A 4 -10.97 9.33 12.93
C SER A 4 -11.94 9.58 14.11
N ASP A 5 -13.25 9.35 13.92
CA ASP A 5 -14.22 9.43 15.03
C ASP A 5 -13.95 8.33 16.08
N LEU A 6 -13.56 7.14 15.62
CA LEU A 6 -13.23 6.01 16.51
C LEU A 6 -11.91 6.22 17.24
N ALA A 7 -10.92 6.87 16.61
CA ALA A 7 -9.67 7.25 17.27
C ALA A 7 -9.94 8.14 18.49
N LYS A 8 -10.80 9.17 18.35
CA LYS A 8 -11.22 10.04 19.45
C LYS A 8 -11.90 9.28 20.59
N ILE A 9 -12.83 8.38 20.27
CA ILE A 9 -13.53 7.56 21.27
C ILE A 9 -12.56 6.66 22.04
N LYS A 10 -11.51 6.16 21.37
CA LYS A 10 -10.49 5.30 21.97
C LYS A 10 -9.34 6.06 22.64
N GLY A 11 -9.37 7.39 22.64
CA GLY A 11 -8.27 8.23 23.17
C GLY A 11 -6.95 8.07 22.41
N ILE A 12 -7.02 7.70 21.13
CA ILE A 12 -5.83 7.59 20.27
C ILE A 12 -5.53 8.96 19.70
N GLU A 13 -4.39 9.51 20.11
CA GLU A 13 -3.90 10.83 19.69
C GLU A 13 -2.82 10.68 18.61
N GLY A 14 -2.64 11.71 17.78
CA GLY A 14 -1.63 11.74 16.71
C GLY A 14 -2.20 12.27 15.38
N GLU A 15 -1.33 12.85 14.55
CA GLU A 15 -1.74 13.51 13.30
C GLU A 15 -2.36 12.54 12.28
N ALA A 16 -1.89 11.30 12.24
CA ALA A 16 -2.38 10.27 11.33
C ALA A 16 -3.50 9.38 11.93
N ALA A 17 -4.03 9.73 13.11
CA ALA A 17 -4.96 8.88 13.84
C ALA A 17 -6.30 8.69 13.10
N GLY A 18 -6.44 7.55 12.42
CA GLY A 18 -7.61 7.21 11.61
C GLY A 18 -7.63 7.85 10.22
N ASP A 19 -6.51 8.45 9.79
CA ASP A 19 -6.36 9.12 8.49
C ASP A 19 -4.89 9.05 8.01
N ALA A 20 -4.33 7.83 7.93
CA ALA A 20 -2.93 7.61 7.55
C ALA A 20 -2.78 7.33 6.05
N ASP A 21 -1.81 7.98 5.40
CA ASP A 21 -1.42 7.69 4.01
C ASP A 21 -0.54 6.44 3.87
N ILE A 22 0.27 6.15 4.89
CA ILE A 22 1.23 5.03 4.91
C ILE A 22 0.99 4.16 6.13
N LEU A 23 0.87 2.84 5.90
CA LEU A 23 0.77 1.84 6.95
C LEU A 23 2.06 1.00 6.99
N LEU A 24 2.87 1.19 8.04
CA LEU A 24 4.04 0.34 8.27
C LEU A 24 3.63 -0.95 8.97
N MET A 25 3.92 -2.08 8.33
CA MET A 25 3.56 -3.40 8.86
C MET A 25 4.62 -3.91 9.84
N PRO A 26 4.22 -4.62 10.91
CA PRO A 26 5.16 -5.14 11.90
C PRO A 26 6.04 -6.27 11.38
N ASN A 27 5.59 -6.99 10.33
CA ASN A 27 6.30 -8.07 9.66
C ASN A 27 5.70 -8.34 8.27
N ILE A 28 6.35 -9.23 7.51
CA ILE A 28 5.97 -9.57 6.14
C ILE A 28 4.63 -10.33 6.08
N GLU A 29 4.33 -11.15 7.08
CA GLU A 29 3.10 -11.92 7.16
C GLU A 29 1.89 -11.00 7.30
N ALA A 30 1.96 -10.03 8.23
CA ALA A 30 0.91 -9.03 8.42
C ALA A 30 0.68 -8.20 7.16
N GLY A 31 1.76 -7.76 6.50
CA GLY A 31 1.65 -7.01 5.25
C GLY A 31 1.05 -7.81 4.10
N ASN A 32 1.44 -9.07 3.93
CA ASN A 32 0.91 -9.94 2.89
C ASN A 32 -0.57 -10.27 3.12
N VAL A 33 -0.97 -10.51 4.38
CA VAL A 33 -2.38 -10.73 4.74
C VAL A 33 -3.22 -9.49 4.45
N LEU A 34 -2.75 -8.30 4.86
CA LEU A 34 -3.45 -7.05 4.58
C LEU A 34 -3.56 -6.79 3.07
N TYR A 35 -2.46 -6.93 2.32
CA TYR A 35 -2.43 -6.76 0.86
C TYR A 35 -3.47 -7.65 0.17
N LYS A 36 -3.54 -8.93 0.54
CA LYS A 36 -4.51 -9.88 -0.03
C LYS A 36 -5.93 -9.57 0.41
N ALA A 37 -6.16 -9.19 1.66
CA ALA A 37 -7.48 -8.81 2.13
C ALA A 37 -8.02 -7.59 1.37
N LEU A 38 -7.18 -6.57 1.14
CA LEU A 38 -7.56 -5.41 0.34
C LEU A 38 -7.89 -5.81 -1.10
N THR A 39 -7.05 -6.66 -1.71
CA THR A 39 -7.22 -7.10 -3.09
C THR A 39 -8.49 -7.95 -3.29
N TYR A 40 -8.72 -8.94 -2.42
CA TYR A 40 -9.77 -9.94 -2.65
C TYR A 40 -11.07 -9.70 -1.88
N LEU A 41 -11.03 -9.02 -0.74
CA LEU A 41 -12.21 -8.78 0.10
C LEU A 41 -12.73 -7.35 -0.04
N ALA A 42 -11.83 -6.38 -0.18
CA ALA A 42 -12.21 -4.97 -0.35
C ALA A 42 -12.28 -4.54 -1.83
N ASN A 43 -11.91 -5.41 -2.78
CA ASN A 43 -11.82 -5.11 -4.21
C ASN A 43 -11.00 -3.84 -4.50
N ALA A 44 -9.95 -3.60 -3.71
CA ALA A 44 -9.07 -2.47 -3.92
C ALA A 44 -8.18 -2.71 -5.14
N ASP A 45 -7.97 -1.67 -5.95
CA ASP A 45 -6.90 -1.67 -6.94
C ASP A 45 -5.55 -1.66 -6.22
N ASN A 46 -4.58 -2.41 -6.75
CA ASN A 46 -3.26 -2.52 -6.17
C ASN A 46 -2.15 -2.23 -7.19
N ALA A 47 -0.96 -1.96 -6.64
CA ALA A 47 0.29 -1.75 -7.35
C ALA A 47 1.44 -2.10 -6.40
N GLY A 48 2.52 -2.69 -6.91
CA GLY A 48 3.66 -3.11 -6.11
C GLY A 48 4.99 -2.85 -6.81
N ILE A 49 5.89 -2.17 -6.11
CA ILE A 49 7.27 -1.93 -6.56
C ILE A 49 8.24 -2.13 -5.40
N ILE A 50 9.49 -2.45 -5.71
CA ILE A 50 10.60 -2.46 -4.76
C ILE A 50 11.37 -1.15 -4.94
N LEU A 51 11.63 -0.48 -3.82
CA LEU A 51 12.39 0.76 -3.72
C LEU A 51 13.70 0.53 -2.95
N GLY A 52 14.62 1.50 -3.02
CA GLY A 52 15.93 1.48 -2.33
C GLY A 52 17.11 1.04 -3.19
N ALA A 53 16.86 0.54 -4.41
CA ALA A 53 17.90 0.36 -5.43
C ALA A 53 18.08 1.65 -6.26
N LYS A 54 19.02 1.66 -7.22
CA LYS A 54 19.27 2.81 -8.13
C LYS A 54 18.09 3.15 -9.05
N ALA A 55 17.11 2.25 -9.18
CA ALA A 55 15.89 2.44 -9.95
C ALA A 55 14.77 1.59 -9.33
N PRO A 56 13.49 1.98 -9.48
CA PRO A 56 12.36 1.16 -9.06
C PRO A 56 12.35 -0.19 -9.78
N ILE A 57 12.03 -1.27 -9.05
CA ILE A 57 11.93 -2.62 -9.61
C ILE A 57 10.47 -3.07 -9.52
N VAL A 58 9.86 -3.36 -10.66
CA VAL A 58 8.52 -3.95 -10.72
C VAL A 58 8.63 -5.44 -10.45
N LEU A 59 8.03 -5.91 -9.36
CA LEU A 59 7.95 -7.33 -9.02
C LEU A 59 6.49 -7.76 -8.92
N THR A 60 6.06 -8.58 -9.86
CA THR A 60 4.67 -9.06 -9.95
C THR A 60 4.51 -10.43 -9.29
N SER A 61 3.35 -10.67 -8.68
CA SER A 61 2.88 -12.00 -8.29
C SER A 61 2.23 -12.72 -9.48
N ARG A 62 2.31 -14.05 -9.49
CA ARG A 62 1.57 -14.88 -10.46
C ARG A 62 0.06 -14.67 -10.38
N ALA A 63 -0.44 -14.33 -9.20
CA ALA A 63 -1.87 -14.11 -8.95
C ALA A 63 -2.34 -12.69 -9.29
N ASP A 64 -1.43 -11.79 -9.72
CA ASP A 64 -1.80 -10.42 -10.05
C ASP A 64 -2.55 -10.35 -11.38
N SER A 65 -3.60 -9.53 -11.40
CA SER A 65 -4.34 -9.20 -12.62
C SER A 65 -3.51 -8.35 -13.58
N ASP A 66 -3.89 -8.29 -14.84
CA ASP A 66 -3.18 -7.46 -15.82
C ASP A 66 -3.26 -5.96 -15.47
N LYS A 67 -4.36 -5.53 -14.84
CA LYS A 67 -4.51 -4.17 -14.30
C LYS A 67 -3.50 -3.89 -13.17
N ALA A 68 -3.31 -4.83 -12.25
CA ALA A 68 -2.33 -4.72 -11.16
C ALA A 68 -0.89 -4.58 -11.68
N LYS A 69 -0.54 -5.35 -12.72
CA LYS A 69 0.76 -5.25 -13.39
C LYS A 69 0.95 -3.89 -14.06
N LEU A 70 -0.07 -3.42 -14.79
CA LEU A 70 -0.03 -2.10 -15.43
C LEU A 70 0.10 -0.97 -14.41
N ASN A 71 -0.66 -1.02 -13.32
CA ASN A 71 -0.57 -0.04 -12.23
C ASN A 71 0.82 -0.02 -11.61
N SER A 72 1.44 -1.20 -11.41
CA SER A 72 2.81 -1.31 -10.88
C SER A 72 3.84 -0.67 -11.81
N ILE A 73 3.69 -0.83 -13.14
CA ILE A 73 4.55 -0.16 -14.13
C ILE A 73 4.34 1.36 -14.08
N ALA A 74 3.09 1.81 -14.07
CA ALA A 74 2.76 3.24 -13.98
C ALA A 74 3.35 3.87 -12.71
N LEU A 75 3.23 3.17 -11.56
CA LEU A 75 3.81 3.59 -10.30
C LEU A 75 5.33 3.65 -10.37
N ALA A 76 5.99 2.65 -10.96
CA ALA A 76 7.45 2.68 -11.16
C ALA A 76 7.89 3.89 -11.99
N VAL A 77 7.17 4.22 -13.07
CA VAL A 77 7.45 5.41 -13.89
C VAL A 77 7.28 6.69 -13.08
N LEU A 78 6.17 6.82 -12.36
CA LEU A 78 5.91 8.00 -11.51
C LEU A 78 7.00 8.19 -10.48
N VAL A 79 7.39 7.13 -9.77
CA VAL A 79 8.43 7.22 -8.73
C VAL A 79 9.81 7.45 -9.36
N SER A 80 10.09 6.94 -10.56
CA SER A 80 11.38 7.17 -11.23
C SER A 80 11.63 8.64 -11.59
N ALA A 81 10.58 9.45 -11.71
CA ALA A 81 10.70 10.89 -11.91
C ALA A 81 11.21 11.63 -10.67
N PHE A 82 11.11 11.01 -9.48
CA PHE A 82 11.60 11.55 -8.23
C PHE A 82 12.92 10.81 -7.89
N SER A 83 14.06 11.48 -8.07
CA SER A 83 15.32 10.96 -7.54
C SER A 83 15.19 10.79 -6.03
N ILE A 84 15.24 9.53 -5.57
CA ILE A 84 15.53 9.18 -4.17
C ILE A 84 17.04 8.97 -4.04
#